data_AF-A0A1S1QPA2-F1
#
_entry.id   AF-A0A1S1QPA2-F1
#
_cell.length_a   1.000
_cell.length_b   1.000
_cell.length_c   1.000
_cell.angle_alpha   90.00
_cell.angle_beta   90.00
_cell.angle_gamma   90.00
#
_symmetry.space_group_name_H-M   'P 1'
#
loop_
_entity.id
_entity.type
_entity.pdbx_description
1 polymer ?
#
loop_
_entity_poly.entity_id
_entity_poly.type
_entity_poly.pdbx_seq_one_letter_code
_entity_poly.pdbx_strand_id
1 'polypeptide(L)'
;MPHAGATANGSPSGQWPQQAVGLGGGLTAMAPLAQDVYRTQAAMFLQRIHAWLERTTPSIPQFAQFIPPMMVGVELYRVRRNQESLAQAYSVAQALQQVIALNPALPPL
;
A
#
# COMPACT_ATOMS: atom_id res chain seq x y z
N MET A 1 28.46 -36.67 17.25
CA MET A 1 28.79 -35.47 16.44
C MET A 1 27.71 -35.31 15.37
N PRO A 2 27.28 -34.08 15.06
CA PRO A 2 25.89 -33.69 15.34
C PRO A 2 25.09 -33.07 14.16
N HIS A 3 23.77 -32.89 14.39
CA HIS A 3 22.81 -31.93 13.78
C HIS A 3 22.45 -32.12 12.28
N ALA A 4 21.24 -31.90 11.75
CA ALA A 4 19.92 -31.40 12.17
C ALA A 4 18.95 -31.84 11.03
N GLY A 5 17.66 -32.14 11.23
CA GLY A 5 16.64 -31.27 11.80
C GLY A 5 15.93 -30.50 10.66
N ALA A 6 14.66 -30.84 10.43
CA ALA A 6 13.76 -30.22 9.46
C ALA A 6 13.74 -28.68 9.53
N THR A 7 13.55 -27.99 8.41
CA THR A 7 12.74 -26.76 8.37
C THR A 7 12.14 -26.53 6.99
N ALA A 8 10.88 -26.11 7.04
CA ALA A 8 10.02 -25.69 5.95
C ALA A 8 10.71 -24.71 4.99
N ASN A 9 10.45 -24.88 3.69
CA ASN A 9 10.43 -23.73 2.78
C ASN A 9 9.00 -23.57 2.27
N GLY A 10 8.19 -22.94 3.13
CA GLY A 10 6.91 -22.41 2.71
C GLY A 10 7.19 -21.30 1.70
N SER A 11 6.69 -21.51 0.48
CA SER A 11 6.64 -20.46 -0.55
C SER A 11 5.99 -19.22 0.05
N PRO A 12 6.64 -18.05 0.05
CA PRO A 12 5.98 -16.83 0.45
C PRO A 12 4.93 -16.48 -0.60
N SER A 13 3.68 -16.83 -0.30
CA SER A 13 2.48 -16.14 -0.78
C SER A 13 2.69 -14.65 -0.54
N GLY A 14 2.70 -13.86 -1.61
CA GLY A 14 2.78 -12.39 -1.51
C GLY A 14 3.43 -11.65 -2.69
N GLN A 15 3.82 -12.35 -3.76
CA GLN A 15 4.32 -11.69 -4.96
C GLN A 15 3.17 -11.02 -5.73
N TRP A 16 2.81 -9.81 -5.30
CA TRP A 16 1.95 -8.91 -6.05
C TRP A 16 2.66 -8.55 -7.38
N PRO A 17 1.92 -8.47 -8.49
CA PRO A 17 2.53 -8.32 -9.79
C PRO A 17 3.25 -6.97 -9.88
N GLN A 18 4.58 -7.03 -9.90
CA GLN A 18 5.44 -5.96 -10.40
C GLN A 18 4.95 -5.65 -11.82
N GLN A 19 4.19 -4.56 -11.98
CA GLN A 19 3.68 -4.19 -13.29
C GLN A 19 4.86 -3.83 -14.19
N ALA A 20 5.05 -4.69 -15.19
CA ALA A 20 6.03 -4.56 -16.24
C ALA A 20 5.87 -3.21 -16.95
N VAL A 21 6.92 -2.39 -16.88
CA VAL A 21 7.18 -1.35 -17.87
C VAL A 21 7.57 -2.08 -19.17
N GLY A 22 6.56 -2.41 -19.97
CA GLY A 22 6.71 -3.13 -21.24
C GLY A 22 5.83 -2.49 -22.30
N LEU A 23 6.44 -1.64 -23.13
CA LEU A 23 5.86 -1.07 -24.34
C LEU A 23 5.50 -2.20 -25.32
N GLY A 24 4.22 -2.33 -25.68
CA GLY A 24 3.83 -2.99 -26.92
C GLY A 24 2.69 -4.00 -26.83
N GLY A 25 1.60 -3.69 -27.54
CA GLY A 25 0.86 -4.69 -28.32
C GLY A 25 -0.20 -5.53 -27.61
N GLY A 26 -1.47 -5.18 -27.87
CA GLY A 26 -2.61 -6.12 -27.83
C GLY A 26 -3.38 -6.18 -26.51
N LEU A 27 -4.69 -6.43 -26.63
CA LEU A 27 -5.67 -6.72 -25.57
C LEU A 27 -6.51 -5.52 -25.03
N THR A 28 -7.16 -4.80 -25.94
CA THR A 28 -8.16 -3.74 -25.65
C THR A 28 -9.54 -4.27 -25.18
N ALA A 29 -9.59 -5.31 -24.34
CA ALA A 29 -10.87 -5.88 -23.85
C ALA A 29 -10.94 -6.19 -22.34
N MET A 30 -9.84 -6.02 -21.58
CA MET A 30 -9.83 -6.18 -20.10
C MET A 30 -9.64 -4.85 -19.34
N ALA A 31 -9.61 -3.72 -20.05
CA ALA A 31 -9.38 -2.39 -19.48
C ALA A 31 -10.41 -1.91 -18.44
N PRO A 32 -11.74 -2.15 -18.57
CA PRO A 32 -12.69 -1.58 -17.61
C PRO A 32 -12.65 -2.30 -16.25
N LEU A 33 -12.46 -3.62 -16.23
CA LEU A 33 -12.39 -4.40 -15.00
C LEU A 33 -11.13 -4.08 -14.18
N ALA A 34 -9.98 -3.94 -14.85
CA ALA A 34 -8.73 -3.60 -14.18
C ALA A 34 -8.80 -2.20 -13.53
N GLN A 35 -9.38 -1.20 -14.22
CA GLN A 35 -9.55 0.14 -13.66
C GLN A 35 -10.46 0.16 -12.42
N ASP A 36 -11.52 -0.64 -12.42
CA ASP A 36 -12.44 -0.71 -11.28
C ASP A 36 -11.78 -1.36 -10.05
N VAL A 37 -10.92 -2.36 -10.28
CA VAL A 37 -10.11 -2.99 -9.23
C VAL A 37 -9.10 -2.00 -8.63
N TYR A 38 -8.34 -1.27 -9.46
CA TYR A 38 -7.38 -0.27 -8.94
C TYR A 38 -8.08 0.85 -8.18
N ARG A 39 -9.25 1.29 -8.66
CA ARG A 39 -10.06 2.31 -7.99
C ARG A 39 -10.53 1.83 -6.61
N THR A 40 -11.07 0.62 -6.54
CA THR A 40 -11.57 0.07 -5.27
C THR A 40 -10.43 -0.16 -4.28
N GLN A 41 -9.29 -0.68 -4.75
CA GLN A 41 -8.11 -0.87 -3.90
C GLN A 41 -7.50 0.45 -3.42
N ALA A 42 -7.38 1.46 -4.29
CA ALA A 42 -6.86 2.77 -3.91
C ALA A 42 -7.75 3.42 -2.85
N ALA A 43 -9.07 3.39 -3.03
CA ALA A 43 -10.03 3.92 -2.06
C ALA A 43 -9.90 3.22 -0.69
N MET A 44 -9.87 1.88 -0.68
CA MET A 44 -9.70 1.10 0.55
C MET A 44 -8.38 1.43 1.27
N PHE A 45 -7.27 1.52 0.54
CA PHE A 45 -5.96 1.85 1.12
C PHE A 45 -5.91 3.27 1.67
N LEU A 46 -6.41 4.25 0.92
CA LEU A 46 -6.46 5.64 1.37
C LEU A 46 -7.33 5.80 2.61
N GLN A 47 -8.50 5.15 2.65
CA GLN A 47 -9.38 5.18 3.82
C GLN A 47 -8.73 4.52 5.05
N ARG A 48 -8.04 3.40 4.85
CA ARG A 48 -7.34 2.69 5.93
C ARG A 48 -6.21 3.54 6.52
N ILE A 49 -5.39 4.16 5.68
CA ILE A 49 -4.32 5.07 6.11
C ILE A 49 -4.90 6.29 6.82
N HIS A 50 -5.98 6.88 6.29
CA HIS A 50 -6.67 8.01 6.91
C HIS A 50 -7.19 7.68 8.30
N ALA A 51 -7.96 6.59 8.44
CA ALA A 51 -8.52 6.17 9.73
C ALA A 51 -7.43 5.85 10.75
N TRP A 52 -6.31 5.26 10.29
CA TRP A 52 -5.16 5.02 11.15
C TRP A 52 -4.55 6.34 11.63
N LEU A 53 -4.29 7.29 10.71
CA LEU A 53 -3.73 8.60 11.04
C LEU A 53 -4.65 9.40 11.98
N GLU A 54 -5.96 9.40 11.76
CA GLU A 54 -6.91 10.07 12.66
C GLU A 54 -6.84 9.52 14.09
N ARG A 55 -6.63 8.21 14.25
CA ARG A 55 -6.50 7.57 15.56
C ARG A 55 -5.13 7.79 16.20
N THR A 56 -4.04 7.84 15.43
CA THR A 56 -2.67 7.90 15.97
C THR A 56 -2.11 9.31 16.08
N THR A 57 -2.49 10.23 15.21
CA THR A 57 -2.05 11.64 15.24
C THR A 57 -2.30 12.35 16.58
N PRO A 58 -3.47 12.22 17.26
CA PRO A 58 -3.67 12.89 18.54
C PRO A 58 -2.72 12.37 19.64
N SER A 59 -2.37 11.08 19.60
CA SER A 59 -1.41 10.49 20.53
C SER A 59 0.02 10.82 20.16
N ILE A 60 0.31 10.94 18.86
CA ILE A 60 1.66 11.11 18.34
C ILE A 60 1.61 12.08 17.14
N PRO A 61 1.75 13.39 17.39
CA PRO A 61 1.55 14.42 16.37
C PRO A 61 2.60 14.37 15.24
N GLN A 62 3.72 13.67 15.44
CA GLN A 62 4.71 13.46 14.39
C GLN A 62 4.16 12.70 13.17
N PHE A 63 3.05 11.97 13.31
CA PHE A 63 2.39 11.32 12.17
C PHE A 63 1.62 12.30 11.27
N ALA A 64 1.38 13.53 11.72
CA ALA A 64 0.77 14.57 10.89
C ALA A 64 1.59 14.87 9.62
N GLN A 65 2.91 14.58 9.64
CA GLN A 65 3.76 14.73 8.45
C GLN A 65 3.37 13.81 7.28
N PHE A 66 2.61 12.73 7.54
CA PHE A 66 2.10 11.82 6.50
C PHE A 66 0.74 12.26 5.93
N ILE A 67 0.10 13.29 6.50
CA ILE A 67 -1.16 13.83 5.98
C ILE A 67 -0.97 14.45 4.59
N PRO A 68 0.02 15.33 4.33
CA PRO A 68 0.24 15.89 3.00
C PRO A 68 0.44 14.84 1.89
N PRO A 69 1.33 13.83 2.01
CA PRO A 69 1.50 12.82 0.96
C PRO A 69 0.27 11.90 0.80
N MET A 70 -0.54 11.71 1.86
CA MET A 70 -1.82 11.02 1.76
C MET A 70 -2.84 11.84 0.97
N MET A 71 -2.92 13.15 1.22
CA MET A 71 -3.79 14.06 0.45
C MET A 71 -3.42 14.09 -1.04
N VAL A 72 -2.14 13.99 -1.39
CA VAL A 72 -1.70 13.82 -2.80
C VAL A 72 -2.29 12.54 -3.40
N GLY A 73 -2.30 11.43 -2.67
CA GLY A 73 -2.92 10.18 -3.12
C GLY A 73 -4.43 10.31 -3.35
N VAL A 74 -5.13 11.07 -2.49
CA VAL A 74 -6.56 11.38 -2.64
C VAL A 74 -6.81 12.24 -3.87
N GLU A 75 -6.00 13.28 -4.13
CA GLU A 75 -6.19 14.11 -5.31
C GLU A 75 -5.92 13.33 -6.62
N LEU A 76 -4.92 12.44 -6.62
CA LEU A 76 -4.70 11.50 -7.73
C LEU A 76 -5.91 10.59 -7.96
N TYR A 77 -6.57 10.12 -6.89
CA TYR A 77 -7.81 9.36 -6.98
C TYR A 77 -8.93 10.18 -7.62
N ARG A 78 -9.08 11.44 -7.21
CA ARG A 78 -10.13 12.35 -7.72
C ARG A 78 -9.99 12.65 -9.21
N VAL A 79 -8.75 12.77 -9.72
CA VAL A 79 -8.48 12.93 -11.16
C VAL A 79 -8.48 11.60 -11.95
N ARG A 80 -9.00 10.52 -11.36
CA ARG A 80 -9.03 9.14 -11.91
C ARG A 80 -7.66 8.53 -12.25
N ARG A 81 -6.57 9.09 -11.71
CA ARG A 81 -5.23 8.49 -11.77
C ARG A 81 -5.10 7.40 -10.70
N ASN A 82 -5.94 6.36 -10.81
CA ASN A 82 -6.11 5.34 -9.78
C ASN A 82 -4.83 4.51 -9.53
N GLN A 83 -4.03 4.23 -10.57
CA GLN A 83 -2.76 3.52 -10.41
C GLN A 83 -1.72 4.35 -9.65
N GLU A 84 -1.59 5.65 -9.99
CA GLU A 84 -0.69 6.57 -9.29
C GLU A 84 -1.15 6.80 -7.84
N SER A 85 -2.47 6.92 -7.63
CA SER A 85 -3.08 6.99 -6.30
C SER A 85 -2.78 5.76 -5.45
N LEU A 86 -2.91 4.56 -6.02
CA LEU A 86 -2.57 3.31 -5.35
C LEU A 86 -1.08 3.26 -5.00
N ALA A 87 -0.19 3.60 -5.95
CA ALA A 87 1.25 3.60 -5.72
C ALA A 87 1.65 4.59 -4.61
N GLN A 88 1.02 5.78 -4.61
CA GLN A 88 1.20 6.79 -3.57
C GLN A 88 0.73 6.29 -2.20
N ALA A 89 -0.46 5.67 -2.13
CA ALA A 89 -0.97 5.09 -0.90
C ALA A 89 -0.06 3.97 -0.38
N TYR A 90 0.48 3.14 -1.28
CA TYR A 90 1.43 2.08 -0.92
C TYR A 90 2.73 2.63 -0.36
N SER A 91 3.27 3.69 -0.96
CA SER A 91 4.49 4.35 -0.48
C SER A 91 4.30 4.91 0.94
N VAL A 92 3.17 5.57 1.19
CA VAL A 92 2.82 6.06 2.54
C VAL A 92 2.64 4.91 3.52
N ALA A 93 1.94 3.83 3.12
CA ALA A 93 1.75 2.66 3.96
C ALA A 93 3.08 1.98 4.32
N GLN A 94 4.03 1.87 3.38
CA GLN A 94 5.35 1.30 3.66
C GLN A 94 6.17 2.19 4.61
N ALA A 95 6.16 3.51 4.39
CA ALA A 95 6.83 4.44 5.30
C ALA A 95 6.25 4.33 6.72
N LEU A 96 4.92 4.28 6.85
CA LEU A 96 4.26 4.08 8.14
C LEU A 96 4.57 2.71 8.75
N GLN A 97 4.59 1.63 7.97
CA GLN A 97 4.96 0.30 8.44
C GLN A 97 6.40 0.24 8.96
N GLN A 98 7.34 0.96 8.33
CA GLN A 98 8.71 1.07 8.86
C GLN A 98 8.72 1.76 10.22
N VAL A 99 7.94 2.83 10.39
CA VAL A 99 7.83 3.50 11.69
C VAL A 99 7.15 2.62 12.74
N ILE A 100 6.12 1.85 12.35
CA ILE A 100 5.47 0.87 13.22
C ILE A 100 6.44 -0.25 13.63
N ALA A 101 7.26 -0.75 12.71
CA ALA A 101 8.27 -1.77 13.02
C ALA A 101 9.32 -1.26 14.02
N LEU A 102 9.63 0.04 13.98
CA LEU A 102 10.54 0.68 14.94
C LEU A 102 9.86 1.01 16.28
N ASN A 103 8.52 0.99 16.35
CA ASN A 103 7.77 1.28 17.56
C ASN A 103 6.58 0.31 17.73
N PRO A 104 6.79 -0.82 18.42
CA PRO A 104 5.79 -1.88 18.57
C PRO A 104 4.58 -1.48 19.42
N ALA A 105 4.59 -0.30 20.04
CA ALA A 105 3.43 0.24 20.76
C ALA A 105 2.38 0.86 19.83
N LEU A 106 2.67 0.97 18.52
CA LEU A 106 1.76 1.52 17.54
C LEU A 106 0.76 0.48 17.02
N PRO A 107 -0.48 0.88 16.73
CA PRO A 107 -1.45 -0.02 16.12
C PRO A 107 -0.98 -0.44 14.71
N PRO A 108 -1.20 -1.70 14.30
CA PRO A 108 -0.89 -2.13 12.95
C PRO A 108 -1.77 -1.39 11.94
N LEU A 109 -1.18 -1.15 10.77
CA LEU A 109 -1.86 -0.53 9.62
C LEU A 109 -2.83 -1.51 9.00
#